data_AF-A0A923N4C9-F1
#
_entry.id   AF-A0A923N4C9-F1
#
_cell.length_a   1.000
_cell.length_b   1.000
_cell.length_c   1.000
_cell.angle_alpha   90.00
_cell.angle_beta   90.00
_cell.angle_gamma   90.00
#
_symmetry.space_group_name_H-M   'P 1'
#
loop_
_entity.id
_entity.type
_entity.pdbx_description
1 polymer ?
#
loop_
_entity_poly.entity_id
_entity_poly.type
_entity_poly.pdbx_seq_one_letter_code
_entity_poly.pdbx_strand_id
1 'polypeptide(L)'
;MKGLFICLVSLFISVPALTQKLTLRNLLKLRQMEVPEIDRKLTQKGWEFISDSKPTDGVMGKAVWAYNPNLTREGTMAWCVLYYSNNSPSRILYNVSPDKAIQRIQEKFRLCKMRPISEGNKLEGVEQLEYYADYPDPRYMFRLLKYKQVGYSGIKIFEKADYEIARSNGRL
;
A
#
# COMPACT_ATOMS: atom_id res chain seq x y z
N MET A 1 48.42 -7.48 -7.15
CA MET A 1 47.22 -7.62 -8.02
C MET A 1 46.09 -8.48 -7.45
N LYS A 2 46.30 -9.35 -6.44
CA LYS A 2 45.21 -10.17 -5.85
C LYS A 2 44.21 -9.40 -4.97
N GLY A 3 44.62 -8.27 -4.37
CA GLY A 3 43.72 -7.45 -3.53
C GLY A 3 42.64 -6.67 -4.29
N LEU A 4 42.89 -6.31 -5.56
CA LEU A 4 41.95 -5.51 -6.36
C LEU A 4 40.69 -6.30 -6.74
N PHE A 5 40.82 -7.63 -6.90
CA PHE A 5 39.71 -8.51 -7.27
C PHE A 5 38.73 -8.74 -6.10
N ILE A 6 39.23 -8.73 -4.86
CA ILE A 6 38.42 -8.93 -3.64
C ILE A 6 37.56 -7.70 -3.33
N CYS A 7 38.03 -6.48 -3.64
CA CYS A 7 37.24 -5.25 -3.51
C CYS A 7 36.12 -5.14 -4.55
N LEU A 8 36.28 -5.73 -5.75
CA LEU A 8 35.26 -5.65 -6.80
C LEU A 8 34.07 -6.59 -6.52
N VAL A 9 34.33 -7.78 -5.98
CA VAL A 9 33.29 -8.78 -5.65
C VAL A 9 32.45 -8.35 -4.42
N SER A 10 33.04 -7.63 -3.47
CA SER A 10 32.32 -7.12 -2.29
C SER A 10 31.38 -5.94 -2.59
N LEU A 11 31.57 -5.24 -3.71
CA LEU A 11 30.69 -4.13 -4.13
C LEU A 11 29.33 -4.60 -4.65
N PHE A 12 29.24 -5.83 -5.18
CA PHE A 12 27.99 -6.37 -5.75
C PHE A 12 27.04 -6.99 -4.71
N ILE A 13 27.51 -7.24 -3.49
CA ILE A 13 26.73 -7.93 -2.45
C ILE A 13 25.96 -6.95 -1.55
N SER A 14 26.25 -5.65 -1.60
CA SER A 14 25.71 -4.65 -0.65
C SER A 14 24.39 -3.97 -1.07
N VAL A 15 23.78 -4.33 -2.21
CA VAL A 15 22.70 -3.52 -2.80
C VAL A 15 21.23 -3.93 -2.50
N PRO A 16 20.82 -5.05 -1.85
CA PRO A 16 19.39 -5.39 -1.85
C PRO A 16 18.56 -4.85 -0.66
N ALA A 17 18.98 -3.80 0.06
CA ALA A 17 18.26 -3.35 1.26
C ALA A 17 17.13 -2.31 1.01
N LEU A 18 17.05 -1.68 -0.17
CA LEU A 18 16.16 -0.53 -0.40
C LEU A 18 14.83 -0.84 -1.11
N THR A 19 14.61 -2.08 -1.55
CA THR A 19 13.52 -2.40 -2.51
C THR A 19 12.22 -2.91 -1.86
N GLN A 20 12.22 -3.09 -0.54
CA GLN A 20 11.13 -3.78 0.17
C GLN A 20 9.86 -2.92 0.33
N LYS A 21 10.01 -1.59 0.38
CA LYS A 21 8.91 -0.66 0.69
C LYS A 21 8.27 -0.09 -0.58
N LEU A 22 6.95 -0.15 -0.67
CA LEU A 22 6.20 0.45 -1.78
C LEU A 22 6.09 1.97 -1.59
N THR A 23 6.55 2.74 -2.57
CA THR A 23 6.37 4.20 -2.61
C THR A 23 4.99 4.56 -3.15
N LEU A 24 4.52 5.79 -2.92
CA LEU A 24 3.26 6.28 -3.51
C LEU A 24 3.20 6.08 -5.04
N ARG A 25 4.32 6.33 -5.76
CA ARG A 25 4.39 6.11 -7.22
C ARG A 25 4.23 4.63 -7.57
N ASN A 26 4.80 3.72 -6.77
CA ASN A 26 4.61 2.28 -6.97
C ASN A 26 3.15 1.90 -6.77
N LEU A 27 2.52 2.35 -5.68
CA LEU A 27 1.12 2.07 -5.38
C LEU A 27 0.19 2.57 -6.49
N LEU A 28 0.40 3.80 -6.96
CA LEU A 28 -0.36 4.37 -8.08
C LEU A 28 -0.22 3.56 -9.38
N LYS A 29 0.98 3.05 -9.67
CA LYS A 29 1.21 2.17 -10.83
C LYS A 29 0.57 0.79 -10.65
N LEU A 30 0.71 0.18 -9.47
CA LEU A 30 0.14 -1.14 -9.18
C LEU A 30 -1.38 -1.14 -9.29
N ARG A 31 -2.05 -0.06 -8.84
CA ARG A 31 -3.51 0.09 -8.97
C ARG A 31 -4.02 0.01 -10.42
N GLN A 32 -3.17 0.32 -11.40
CA GLN A 32 -3.53 0.34 -12.82
C GLN A 32 -3.18 -0.96 -13.54
N MET A 33 -2.62 -1.95 -12.84
CA MET A 33 -2.15 -3.22 -13.39
C MET A 33 -3.18 -4.32 -13.11
N GLU A 34 -3.19 -5.32 -13.98
CA GLU A 34 -3.94 -6.54 -13.75
C GLU A 34 -3.29 -7.41 -12.67
N VAL A 35 -4.08 -8.26 -12.01
CA VAL A 35 -3.61 -9.11 -10.90
C VAL A 35 -2.34 -9.92 -11.27
N PRO A 36 -2.25 -10.61 -12.43
CA PRO A 36 -1.04 -11.36 -12.80
C PRO A 36 0.21 -10.49 -12.98
N GLU A 37 0.04 -9.24 -13.41
CA GLU A 37 1.16 -8.31 -13.60
C GLU A 37 1.68 -7.77 -12.26
N ILE A 38 0.76 -7.46 -11.35
CA ILE A 38 1.08 -7.07 -9.97
C ILE A 38 1.84 -8.19 -9.29
N ASP A 39 1.32 -9.42 -9.40
CA ASP A 39 1.89 -10.59 -8.77
C ASP A 39 3.35 -10.79 -9.20
N ARG A 40 3.59 -10.92 -10.51
CA ARG A 40 4.95 -11.01 -11.08
C ARG A 40 5.90 -9.93 -10.53
N LYS A 41 5.42 -8.68 -10.45
CA LYS A 41 6.24 -7.54 -10.02
C LYS A 41 6.51 -7.52 -8.51
N LEU A 42 5.56 -7.98 -7.71
CA LEU A 42 5.69 -8.06 -6.26
C LEU A 42 6.54 -9.29 -5.86
N THR A 43 6.35 -10.44 -6.51
CA THR A 43 7.19 -11.64 -6.31
C THR A 43 8.66 -11.38 -6.63
N GLN A 44 8.97 -10.64 -7.70
CA GLN A 44 10.34 -10.19 -8.00
C GLN A 44 10.96 -9.32 -6.89
N LYS A 45 10.14 -8.76 -6.00
CA LYS A 45 10.56 -7.96 -4.84
C LYS A 45 10.50 -8.75 -3.52
N GLY A 46 10.27 -10.05 -3.57
CA GLY A 46 10.17 -10.93 -2.40
C GLY A 46 8.84 -10.82 -1.66
N TRP A 47 7.78 -10.37 -2.31
CA TRP A 47 6.42 -10.47 -1.76
C TRP A 47 5.81 -11.83 -2.07
N GLU A 48 4.97 -12.31 -1.17
CA GLU A 48 4.25 -13.56 -1.27
C GLU A 48 2.78 -13.27 -1.62
N PHE A 49 2.24 -14.02 -2.59
CA PHE A 49 0.82 -14.02 -2.89
C PHE A 49 0.06 -14.80 -1.82
N ILE A 50 -0.94 -14.18 -1.19
CA ILE A 50 -1.66 -14.77 -0.07
C ILE A 50 -3.02 -15.30 -0.53
N SER A 51 -3.78 -14.50 -1.27
CA SER A 51 -5.12 -14.91 -1.72
C SER A 51 -5.66 -14.05 -2.87
N ASP A 52 -6.59 -14.64 -3.64
CA ASP A 52 -7.46 -13.95 -4.59
C ASP A 52 -8.92 -14.34 -4.33
N SER A 53 -9.81 -13.35 -4.20
CA SER A 53 -11.24 -13.56 -4.36
C SER A 53 -11.71 -12.79 -5.59
N LYS A 54 -12.22 -13.50 -6.61
CA LYS A 54 -12.69 -12.89 -7.85
C LYS A 54 -13.88 -11.95 -7.60
N PRO A 55 -14.03 -10.88 -8.40
CA PRO A 55 -15.18 -9.99 -8.31
C PRO A 55 -16.47 -10.73 -8.66
N THR A 56 -17.58 -10.29 -8.05
CA THR A 56 -18.94 -10.73 -8.37
C THR A 56 -19.82 -9.52 -8.68
N ASP A 57 -21.08 -9.75 -9.08
CA ASP A 57 -22.03 -8.69 -9.35
C ASP A 57 -22.27 -7.84 -8.09
N GLY A 58 -21.70 -6.64 -8.07
CA GLY A 58 -21.83 -5.67 -6.98
C GLY A 58 -20.78 -5.75 -5.88
N VAL A 59 -19.84 -6.70 -5.93
CA VAL A 59 -18.73 -6.83 -4.96
C VAL A 59 -17.39 -6.86 -5.69
N MET A 60 -16.48 -5.99 -5.27
CA MET A 60 -15.11 -5.97 -5.80
C MET A 60 -14.37 -7.25 -5.40
N GLY A 61 -13.58 -7.77 -6.33
CA GLY A 61 -12.58 -8.79 -6.04
C GLY A 61 -11.48 -8.23 -5.15
N LYS A 62 -10.72 -9.12 -4.53
CA LYS A 62 -9.67 -8.78 -3.55
C LYS A 62 -8.48 -9.71 -3.74
N ALA A 63 -7.36 -9.14 -4.17
CA ALA A 63 -6.08 -9.84 -4.25
C ALA A 63 -5.14 -9.31 -3.16
N VAL A 64 -4.48 -10.21 -2.44
CA VAL A 64 -3.69 -9.90 -1.24
C VAL A 64 -2.27 -10.43 -1.41
N TRP A 65 -1.30 -9.54 -1.18
CA TRP A 65 0.11 -9.86 -1.08
C TRP A 65 0.65 -9.44 0.29
N ALA A 66 1.60 -10.21 0.81
CA ALA A 66 2.32 -9.88 2.04
C ALA A 66 3.82 -9.87 1.81
N TYR A 67 4.51 -9.04 2.58
CA TYR A 67 5.96 -9.03 2.68
C TYR A 67 6.35 -9.50 4.07
N ASN A 68 7.13 -10.58 4.14
CA ASN A 68 7.52 -11.28 5.36
C ASN A 68 6.35 -11.61 6.31
N PRO A 69 5.32 -12.36 5.87
CA PRO A 69 4.15 -12.66 6.70
C PRO A 69 4.48 -13.49 7.96
N ASN A 70 5.61 -14.20 7.97
CA ASN A 70 5.96 -15.17 9.00
C ASN A 70 6.94 -14.65 10.08
N LEU A 71 7.38 -13.38 10.05
CA LEU A 71 8.29 -12.84 11.05
C LEU A 71 7.55 -12.51 12.35
N THR A 72 7.77 -13.33 13.37
CA THR A 72 7.02 -13.31 14.64
C THR A 72 7.43 -12.23 15.63
N ARG A 73 8.60 -11.57 15.52
CA ARG A 73 9.02 -10.61 16.56
C ARG A 73 9.68 -9.29 16.13
N GLU A 74 10.43 -9.19 15.02
CA GLU A 74 11.19 -7.94 14.72
C GLU A 74 11.29 -7.56 13.22
N GLY A 75 10.44 -8.15 12.38
CA GLY A 75 10.46 -7.94 10.93
C GLY A 75 9.69 -6.71 10.46
N THR A 76 10.09 -6.16 9.30
CA THR A 76 9.18 -5.29 8.54
C THR A 76 8.09 -6.17 7.92
N MET A 77 6.85 -5.98 8.35
CA MET A 77 5.68 -6.61 7.75
C MET A 77 4.93 -5.59 6.91
N ALA A 78 4.53 -5.97 5.70
CA ALA A 78 3.71 -5.12 4.86
C ALA A 78 2.65 -5.94 4.13
N TRP A 79 1.49 -5.33 3.91
CA TRP A 79 0.36 -5.90 3.19
C TRP A 79 0.01 -4.97 2.05
N CYS A 80 -0.16 -5.54 0.86
CA CYS A 80 -0.65 -4.84 -0.32
C CYS A 80 -1.93 -5.55 -0.76
N VAL A 81 -3.04 -4.81 -0.79
CA VAL A 81 -4.35 -5.34 -1.13
C VAL A 81 -4.89 -4.57 -2.32
N LEU A 82 -5.17 -5.26 -3.41
CA LEU A 82 -5.89 -4.70 -4.56
C LEU A 82 -7.36 -5.07 -4.42
N TYR A 83 -8.23 -4.07 -4.45
CA TYR A 83 -9.65 -4.26 -4.70
C TYR A 83 -9.91 -3.94 -6.16
N TYR A 84 -10.50 -4.86 -6.91
CA TYR A 84 -10.65 -4.71 -8.37
C TYR A 84 -12.05 -5.15 -8.82
N SER A 85 -12.48 -4.67 -9.98
CA SER A 85 -13.76 -5.07 -10.57
C SER A 85 -13.71 -4.89 -12.08
N ASN A 86 -14.65 -5.51 -12.79
CA ASN A 86 -14.72 -5.37 -14.25
C ASN A 86 -15.26 -3.99 -14.69
N ASN A 87 -15.99 -3.29 -13.81
CA ASN A 87 -16.79 -2.12 -14.17
C ASN A 87 -16.39 -0.83 -13.44
N SER A 88 -15.54 -0.91 -12.42
CA SER A 88 -15.10 0.22 -11.60
C SER A 88 -13.58 0.22 -11.45
N PRO A 89 -12.96 1.42 -11.33
CA PRO A 89 -11.53 1.54 -11.09
C PRO A 89 -11.09 0.76 -9.84
N SER A 90 -9.92 0.13 -9.93
CA SER A 90 -9.33 -0.58 -8.80
C SER A 90 -8.92 0.38 -7.68
N ARG A 91 -8.97 -0.11 -6.44
CA ARG A 91 -8.48 0.55 -5.23
C ARG A 91 -7.28 -0.22 -4.71
N ILE A 92 -6.34 0.47 -4.05
CA ILE A 92 -5.19 -0.20 -3.44
C ILE A 92 -5.07 0.22 -1.98
N LEU A 93 -4.94 -0.75 -1.08
CA LEU A 93 -4.62 -0.56 0.33
C LEU A 93 -3.22 -1.09 0.59
N TYR A 94 -2.40 -0.28 1.24
CA TYR A 94 -1.05 -0.64 1.64
C TYR A 94 -0.88 -0.39 3.13
N ASN A 95 -0.71 -1.45 3.91
CA ASN A 95 -0.44 -1.41 5.35
C ASN A 95 1.00 -1.84 5.60
N VAL A 96 1.67 -1.20 6.56
CA VAL A 96 3.07 -1.51 6.86
C VAL A 96 3.40 -1.24 8.31
N SER A 97 4.31 -2.06 8.84
CA SER A 97 5.00 -1.83 10.09
C SER A 97 6.49 -2.17 9.93
N PRO A 98 7.42 -1.29 10.35
CA PRO A 98 7.17 0.05 10.91
C PRO A 98 6.70 1.07 9.84
N ASP A 99 5.92 2.05 10.27
CA ASP A 99 5.20 3.06 9.49
C ASP A 99 6.07 4.06 8.69
N LYS A 100 7.40 3.95 8.73
CA LYS A 100 8.34 4.85 8.02
C LYS A 100 7.99 5.07 6.54
N ALA A 101 7.39 4.09 5.85
CA ALA A 101 6.96 4.28 4.46
C ALA A 101 5.76 5.21 4.34
N ILE A 102 4.79 5.12 5.25
CA ILE A 102 3.62 6.01 5.32
C ILE A 102 4.03 7.42 5.73
N GLN A 103 4.95 7.56 6.69
CA GLN A 103 5.51 8.87 7.08
C GLN A 103 6.13 9.60 5.87
N ARG A 104 6.86 8.89 5.00
CA ARG A 104 7.40 9.47 3.75
C ARG A 104 6.31 9.89 2.76
N ILE A 105 5.15 9.24 2.77
CA ILE A 105 4.00 9.64 1.94
C ILE A 105 3.33 10.87 2.53
N GLN A 106 3.11 10.90 3.85
CA GLN A 106 2.61 12.08 4.58
C GLN A 106 3.47 13.31 4.34
N GLU A 107 4.79 13.15 4.38
CA GLU A 107 5.72 14.25 4.10
C GLU A 107 5.52 14.82 2.69
N LYS A 108 5.24 13.97 1.69
CA LYS A 108 4.90 14.46 0.34
C LYS A 108 3.58 15.22 0.33
N PHE A 109 2.57 14.78 1.07
CA PHE A 109 1.31 15.53 1.18
C PHE A 109 1.53 16.91 1.77
N ARG A 110 2.38 17.01 2.81
CA ARG A 110 2.80 18.28 3.41
C ARG A 110 3.51 19.19 2.42
N LEU A 111 4.49 18.67 1.68
CA LEU A 111 5.23 19.41 0.65
C LEU A 111 4.31 19.90 -0.49
N CYS A 112 3.31 19.10 -0.85
CA CYS A 112 2.27 19.47 -1.82
C CYS A 112 1.14 20.33 -1.22
N LYS A 113 1.23 20.72 0.06
CA LYS A 113 0.22 21.52 0.78
C LYS A 113 -1.19 20.91 0.75
N MET A 114 -1.29 19.58 0.69
CA MET A 114 -2.57 18.87 0.74
C MET A 114 -3.16 18.99 2.14
N ARG A 115 -4.47 19.26 2.24
CA ARG A 115 -5.20 19.34 3.50
C ARG A 115 -6.25 18.24 3.58
N PRO A 116 -6.47 17.63 4.76
CA PRO A 116 -7.53 16.64 4.90
C PRO A 116 -8.90 17.30 4.69
N ILE A 117 -9.81 16.59 4.03
CA ILE A 117 -11.22 17.01 3.85
C ILE A 117 -12.18 16.23 4.75
N SER A 118 -11.72 15.13 5.33
CA SER A 118 -12.44 14.31 6.28
C SER A 118 -11.43 13.61 7.17
N GLU A 119 -11.77 13.48 8.45
CA GLU A 119 -10.94 12.81 9.44
C GLU A 119 -11.82 12.23 10.55
N GLY A 120 -11.29 11.27 11.28
CA GLY A 120 -11.98 10.66 12.41
C GLY A 120 -11.24 9.47 12.98
N ASN A 121 -11.89 8.76 13.90
CA ASN A 121 -11.33 7.62 14.63
C ASN A 121 -12.17 6.35 14.49
N LYS A 122 -13.20 6.36 13.63
CA LYS A 122 -14.08 5.21 13.36
C LYS A 122 -14.29 5.06 11.86
N LEU A 123 -14.04 3.87 11.34
CA LEU A 123 -14.40 3.43 9.99
C LEU A 123 -15.05 2.06 10.10
N GLU A 124 -16.15 1.86 9.37
CA GLU A 124 -16.83 0.58 9.35
C GLU A 124 -15.92 -0.52 8.78
N GLY A 125 -15.90 -1.68 9.43
CA GLY A 125 -15.06 -2.81 9.01
C GLY A 125 -13.56 -2.64 9.21
N VAL A 126 -13.09 -1.55 9.84
CA VAL A 126 -11.67 -1.34 10.17
C VAL A 126 -11.47 -1.45 11.68
N GLU A 127 -11.02 -2.61 12.12
CA GLU A 127 -10.67 -2.84 13.52
C GLU A 127 -9.37 -2.13 13.91
N GLN A 128 -9.20 -1.85 15.20
CA GLN A 128 -7.99 -1.24 15.77
C GLN A 128 -7.61 0.10 15.14
N LEU A 129 -8.54 0.82 14.51
CA LEU A 129 -8.28 2.17 14.00
C LEU A 129 -8.05 3.14 15.17
N GLU A 130 -6.97 3.92 15.09
CA GLU A 130 -6.71 5.05 15.97
C GLU A 130 -7.18 6.35 15.31
N TYR A 131 -6.83 6.54 14.04
CA TYR A 131 -7.13 7.76 13.28
C TYR A 131 -7.15 7.48 11.78
N TYR A 132 -7.99 8.21 11.03
CA TYR A 132 -7.92 8.30 9.58
C TYR A 132 -8.01 9.76 9.11
N ALA A 133 -7.47 10.02 7.93
CA ALA A 133 -7.64 11.30 7.23
C ALA A 133 -7.63 11.11 5.72
N ASP A 134 -8.56 11.78 5.04
CA ASP A 134 -8.75 11.74 3.59
C ASP A 134 -8.18 13.00 2.94
N TYR A 135 -7.20 12.84 2.06
CA TYR A 135 -6.49 13.91 1.36
C TYR A 135 -6.85 13.88 -0.13
N PRO A 136 -7.43 14.97 -0.67
CA PRO A 136 -7.80 15.05 -2.07
C PRO A 136 -6.60 15.40 -2.95
N ASP A 137 -6.52 14.75 -4.10
CA ASP A 137 -5.67 15.07 -5.24
C ASP A 137 -6.56 15.36 -6.46
N PRO A 138 -6.08 16.04 -7.52
CA PRO A 138 -6.89 16.27 -8.71
C PRO A 138 -7.54 15.00 -9.29
N ARG A 139 -6.84 13.86 -9.21
CA ARG A 139 -7.34 12.57 -9.73
C ARG A 139 -7.69 11.56 -8.65
N TYR A 140 -7.05 11.63 -7.49
CA TYR A 140 -7.14 10.59 -6.47
C TYR A 140 -7.73 11.08 -5.16
N MET A 141 -8.21 10.13 -4.35
CA MET A 141 -8.41 10.32 -2.92
C MET A 141 -7.46 9.40 -2.17
N PHE A 142 -6.71 9.96 -1.23
CA PHE A 142 -5.80 9.21 -0.38
C PHE A 142 -6.34 9.18 1.05
N ARG A 143 -6.69 8.00 1.55
CA ARG A 143 -7.04 7.78 2.94
C ARG A 143 -5.83 7.26 3.71
N LEU A 144 -5.29 8.07 4.61
CA LEU A 144 -4.30 7.61 5.56
C LEU A 144 -4.97 6.94 6.75
N LEU A 145 -4.37 5.86 7.24
CA LEU A 145 -4.87 5.06 8.35
C LEU A 145 -3.75 4.94 9.39
N LYS A 146 -4.06 5.22 10.64
CA LYS A 146 -3.20 4.94 11.79
C LYS A 146 -3.92 3.94 12.69
N TYR A 147 -3.23 2.87 13.06
CA TYR A 147 -3.80 1.81 13.90
C TYR A 147 -3.29 1.93 15.33
N LYS A 148 -4.06 1.43 16.29
CA LYS A 148 -3.70 1.38 17.72
C LYS A 148 -2.45 0.54 17.98
N GLN A 149 -2.17 -0.43 17.11
CA GLN A 149 -0.93 -1.20 17.17
C GLN A 149 0.26 -0.30 16.81
N VAL A 150 1.23 -0.21 17.73
CA VAL A 150 2.38 0.68 17.59
C VAL A 150 3.14 0.41 16.28
N GLY A 151 3.41 1.48 15.53
CA GLY A 151 4.17 1.42 14.29
C GLY A 151 3.40 0.90 13.08
N TYR A 152 2.10 0.58 13.21
CA TYR A 152 1.25 0.19 12.08
C TYR A 152 0.54 1.41 11.48
N SER A 153 0.67 1.56 10.17
CA SER A 153 -0.07 2.57 9.43
C SER A 153 -0.36 2.08 8.01
N GLY A 154 -1.36 2.72 7.40
CA GLY A 154 -1.85 2.35 6.09
C GLY A 154 -2.13 3.56 5.20
N ILE A 155 -2.23 3.28 3.91
CA ILE A 155 -2.82 4.19 2.93
C ILE A 155 -3.75 3.40 2.01
N LYS A 156 -4.98 3.87 1.85
CA LYS A 156 -5.92 3.41 0.83
C LYS A 156 -6.06 4.48 -0.24
N ILE A 157 -5.99 4.07 -1.50
CA ILE A 157 -6.00 4.98 -2.66
C ILE A 157 -7.19 4.63 -3.54
N PHE A 158 -7.96 5.66 -3.87
CA PHE A 158 -9.13 5.60 -4.73
C PHE A 158 -8.94 6.53 -5.92
N GLU A 159 -9.57 6.21 -7.05
CA GLU A 159 -9.89 7.24 -8.03
C GLU A 159 -10.99 8.14 -7.46
N LYS A 160 -10.91 9.45 -7.71
CA LYS A 160 -11.81 10.42 -7.05
C LYS A 160 -13.29 10.14 -7.32
N ALA A 161 -13.65 9.80 -8.56
CA ALA A 161 -15.03 9.44 -8.92
C ALA A 161 -15.51 8.18 -8.17
N ASP A 162 -14.66 7.16 -8.07
CA ASP A 162 -14.98 5.94 -7.32
C ASP A 162 -15.09 6.20 -5.81
N TYR A 163 -14.26 7.08 -5.24
CA TYR A 163 -14.37 7.50 -3.84
C TYR A 163 -15.72 8.15 -3.55
N GLU A 164 -16.19 9.06 -4.41
CA GLU A 164 -17.48 9.74 -4.20
C GLU A 164 -18.66 8.75 -4.23
N ILE A 165 -18.64 7.80 -5.16
CA ILE A 165 -19.65 6.72 -5.24
C ILE A 165 -19.55 5.81 -3.99
N ALA A 166 -18.35 5.42 -3.59
CA ALA A 166 -18.16 4.61 -2.39
C ALA A 166 -18.67 5.34 -1.14
N ARG A 167 -18.46 6.66 -1.06
CA ARG A 167 -18.92 7.52 0.04
C ARG A 167 -20.44 7.60 0.10
N SER A 168 -21.11 7.89 -1.01
CA SER A 168 -22.58 8.00 -1.03
C SER A 168 -23.28 6.69 -0.67
N ASN A 169 -22.59 5.56 -0.88
CA ASN A 169 -23.17 4.23 -0.73
C ASN A 169 -22.75 3.54 0.58
N GLY A 170 -21.99 4.23 1.44
CA GLY A 170 -21.50 3.68 2.72
C GLY A 170 -20.43 2.57 2.57
N ARG A 171 -19.66 2.57 1.48
CA ARG A 171 -18.69 1.50 1.12
C ARG A 171 -17.22 1.94 1.14
N LEU A 172 -16.88 2.90 2.00
CA LEU A 172 -15.53 3.50 2.08
C LEU A 172 -14.53 2.69 2.91
#